data_AF-A0A8H3E2V6-F1
#
_entry.id   AF-A0A8H3E2V6-F1
#
_cell.length_a   1.000
_cell.length_b   1.000
_cell.length_c   1.000
_cell.angle_alpha   90.00
_cell.angle_beta   90.00
_cell.angle_gamma   90.00
#
_symmetry.space_group_name_H-M   'P 1'
#
loop_
_entity.id
_entity.type
_entity.pdbx_description
1 polymer ?
#
loop_
_entity_poly.entity_id
_entity_poly.type
_entity_poly.pdbx_seq_one_letter_code
_entity_poly.pdbx_strand_id
1 'polypeptide(L)'
;MVRWAYFLPREEIVSLHKKLGGKRGNFDPDDPSDFERARRFFFKSLLPYPVKAWYASIGYEDGIVFFVGLPVPEPRKAFTNKHASRCYKIFGRAPQRSTVVPNSLGLHWDVYDRDKKSQRLELAEYLGSDRDGDLYPFMQ
;
A
#
# COMPACT_ATOMS: atom_id res chain seq x y z
N MET A 1 1.66 15.91 8.95
CA MET A 1 0.66 14.82 8.95
C MET A 1 1.34 13.48 9.19
N VAL A 2 0.76 12.57 9.97
CA VAL A 2 1.26 11.19 10.18
C VAL A 2 0.32 10.19 9.50
N ARG A 3 0.89 9.16 8.88
CA ARG A 3 0.18 8.00 8.35
C ARG A 3 0.88 6.71 8.79
N TRP A 4 0.18 5.59 8.59
CA TRP A 4 0.70 4.24 8.77
C TRP A 4 0.66 3.56 7.42
N ALA A 5 1.80 3.04 6.98
CA ALA A 5 2.02 2.61 5.62
C ALA A 5 2.51 1.16 5.54
N TYR A 6 2.01 0.45 4.54
CA TYR A 6 2.65 -0.73 3.99
C TYR A 6 3.11 -0.38 2.58
N PHE A 7 4.42 -0.24 2.38
CA PHE A 7 4.98 -0.22 1.03
C PHE A 7 5.31 -1.65 0.62
N LEU A 8 4.79 -2.05 -0.53
CA LEU A 8 5.02 -3.37 -1.11
C LEU A 8 5.61 -3.15 -2.52
N PRO A 9 6.91 -3.47 -2.72
CA PRO A 9 7.49 -3.56 -4.05
C PRO A 9 6.70 -4.52 -4.94
N ARG A 10 6.84 -4.37 -6.26
CA ARG A 10 6.19 -5.25 -7.27
C ARG A 10 6.32 -6.74 -6.94
N GLU A 11 7.53 -7.20 -6.66
CA GLU A 11 7.78 -8.60 -6.31
C GLU A 11 7.04 -9.02 -5.03
N GLU A 12 7.09 -8.18 -3.99
CA GLU A 12 6.47 -8.48 -2.69
C GLU A 12 4.95 -8.58 -2.82
N ILE A 13 4.30 -7.62 -3.48
CA ILE A 13 2.83 -7.61 -3.57
C ILE A 13 2.30 -8.79 -4.37
N VAL A 14 2.95 -9.15 -5.48
CA VAL A 14 2.51 -10.28 -6.33
C VAL A 14 2.77 -11.61 -5.62
N SER A 15 3.94 -11.75 -4.99
CA SER A 15 4.27 -12.95 -4.20
C SER A 15 3.32 -13.14 -3.03
N LEU A 16 2.99 -12.05 -2.32
CA LEU A 16 2.07 -12.10 -1.19
C LEU A 16 0.63 -12.42 -1.66
N HIS A 17 0.20 -11.87 -2.80
CA HIS A 17 -1.10 -12.20 -3.40
C HIS A 17 -1.20 -13.69 -3.75
N LYS A 18 -0.15 -14.26 -4.36
CA LYS A 18 -0.05 -15.71 -4.62
C LYS A 18 -0.15 -16.52 -3.32
N LYS A 19 0.63 -16.15 -2.31
CA LYS A 19 0.69 -16.84 -1.01
C LYS A 19 -0.67 -16.83 -0.28
N LEU A 20 -1.43 -15.75 -0.40
CA LEU A 20 -2.74 -15.60 0.23
C LEU A 20 -3.89 -16.23 -0.59
N GLY A 21 -3.56 -17.02 -1.61
CA GLY A 21 -4.54 -17.78 -2.39
C GLY A 21 -5.20 -16.99 -3.51
N GLY A 22 -4.54 -15.95 -4.02
CA GLY A 22 -4.88 -15.35 -5.32
C GLY A 22 -4.98 -16.45 -6.38
N LYS A 23 -6.02 -16.39 -7.23
CA LYS A 23 -6.31 -17.44 -8.23
C LYS A 23 -6.27 -16.97 -9.68
N ARG A 24 -6.05 -15.67 -9.90
CA ARG A 24 -6.04 -15.03 -11.22
C ARG A 24 -4.66 -14.46 -11.48
N GLY A 25 -4.10 -14.80 -12.64
CA GLY A 25 -2.78 -14.34 -13.05
C GLY A 25 -1.76 -15.45 -13.21
N ASN A 26 -0.62 -15.08 -13.79
CA ASN A 26 0.60 -15.88 -13.83
C ASN A 26 1.50 -15.62 -12.62
N PHE A 27 1.14 -14.61 -11.81
CA PHE A 27 1.92 -14.09 -10.69
C PHE A 27 3.28 -13.57 -11.13
N ASP A 28 3.27 -12.85 -12.25
CA ASP A 28 4.42 -12.15 -12.79
C ASP A 28 4.46 -10.72 -12.23
N PRO A 29 5.50 -10.33 -11.46
CA PRO A 29 5.67 -8.97 -10.95
C PRO A 29 5.80 -7.89 -12.03
N ASP A 30 6.23 -8.28 -13.23
CA ASP A 30 6.43 -7.37 -14.35
C ASP A 30 5.17 -7.22 -15.22
N ASP A 31 4.21 -8.15 -15.10
CA ASP A 31 2.89 -8.04 -15.73
C ASP A 31 2.03 -7.00 -14.98
N PRO A 32 1.68 -5.85 -15.62
CA PRO A 32 0.85 -4.83 -15.01
C PRO A 32 -0.52 -5.37 -14.56
N SER A 33 -1.06 -6.39 -15.23
CA SER A 33 -2.34 -7.00 -14.90
C SER A 33 -2.29 -7.75 -13.57
N ASP A 34 -1.20 -8.45 -13.30
CA ASP A 34 -1.03 -9.22 -12.08
C ASP A 34 -0.70 -8.32 -10.89
N PHE A 35 0.07 -7.25 -11.13
CA PHE A 35 0.28 -6.19 -10.16
C PHE A 35 -1.04 -5.50 -9.76
N GLU A 36 -1.88 -5.14 -10.74
CA GLU A 36 -3.20 -4.55 -10.49
C GLU A 36 -4.16 -5.50 -9.77
N ARG A 37 -4.18 -6.78 -10.15
CA ARG A 37 -4.98 -7.81 -9.45
C ARG A 37 -4.55 -7.93 -7.99
N ALA A 38 -3.24 -7.99 -7.73
CA ALA A 38 -2.69 -8.07 -6.39
C ALA A 38 -3.09 -6.82 -5.58
N ARG A 39 -2.90 -5.62 -6.14
CA ARG A 39 -3.33 -4.36 -5.52
C ARG A 39 -4.81 -4.39 -5.12
N ARG A 40 -5.70 -4.76 -6.05
CA ARG A 40 -7.15 -4.85 -5.80
C ARG A 40 -7.48 -5.84 -4.69
N PHE A 41 -6.83 -7.00 -4.71
CA PHE A 41 -6.99 -8.03 -3.68
C PHE A 41 -6.68 -7.46 -2.28
N PHE A 42 -5.57 -6.74 -2.13
CA PHE A 42 -5.20 -6.14 -0.84
C PHE A 42 -6.10 -4.98 -0.44
N PHE A 43 -6.46 -4.09 -1.38
CA PHE A 43 -7.37 -2.99 -1.11
C PHE A 43 -8.71 -3.51 -0.56
N LYS A 44 -9.32 -4.50 -1.22
CA LYS A 44 -10.56 -5.14 -0.77
C LYS A 44 -10.39 -5.86 0.55
N SER A 45 -9.25 -6.50 0.79
CA SER A 45 -8.95 -7.18 2.05
C SER A 45 -8.78 -6.22 3.22
N LEU A 46 -8.48 -4.95 2.98
CA LEU A 46 -8.35 -3.91 4.00
C LEU A 46 -9.69 -3.23 4.37
N LEU A 47 -10.68 -3.28 3.48
CA LEU A 47 -12.03 -2.77 3.74
C LEU A 47 -12.71 -3.53 4.91
N PRO A 48 -13.65 -2.90 5.63
CA PRO A 48 -14.18 -1.56 5.45
C PRO A 48 -13.38 -0.45 6.15
N TYR A 49 -12.15 -0.74 6.60
CA TYR A 49 -11.37 0.22 7.35
C TYR A 49 -10.77 1.32 6.45
N PRO A 50 -10.42 2.50 6.99
CA PRO A 50 -9.79 3.56 6.22
C PRO A 50 -8.50 3.06 5.56
N VAL A 51 -8.49 3.08 4.23
CA VAL A 51 -7.36 2.72 3.39
C VAL A 51 -7.24 3.70 2.22
N LYS A 52 -6.01 4.07 1.87
CA LYS A 52 -5.67 4.78 0.64
C LYS A 52 -4.52 4.05 -0.04
N ALA A 53 -4.67 3.72 -1.31
CA ALA A 53 -3.61 3.09 -2.10
C ALA A 53 -3.04 4.09 -3.11
N TRP A 54 -1.74 4.00 -3.38
CA TRP A 54 -1.05 4.80 -4.39
C TRP A 54 0.00 3.94 -5.09
N TYR A 55 0.22 4.18 -6.37
CA TYR A 55 1.50 3.84 -6.99
C TYR A 55 2.58 4.70 -6.32
N ALA A 56 3.67 4.06 -5.92
CA ALA A 56 4.72 4.74 -5.18
C ALA A 56 6.08 4.07 -5.40
N SER A 57 7.14 4.78 -5.03
CA SER A 57 8.50 4.26 -5.08
C SER A 57 9.28 4.58 -3.80
N ILE A 58 10.25 3.72 -3.48
CA ILE A 58 11.30 3.98 -2.50
C ILE A 58 12.66 3.73 -3.17
N GLY A 59 13.43 4.80 -3.41
CA GLY A 59 14.69 4.69 -4.14
C GLY A 59 14.47 4.22 -5.58
N TYR A 60 14.96 3.03 -5.93
CA TYR A 60 14.80 2.41 -7.25
C TYR A 60 13.69 1.35 -7.28
N GLU A 61 12.99 1.12 -6.18
CA GLU A 61 11.93 0.13 -6.09
C GLU A 61 10.56 0.76 -6.31
N ASP A 62 9.86 0.31 -7.35
CA ASP A 62 8.48 0.65 -7.61
C ASP A 62 7.53 -0.34 -6.92
N GLY A 63 6.38 0.16 -6.46
CA GLY A 63 5.43 -0.63 -5.73
C GLY A 63 4.09 0.07 -5.48
N ILE A 64 3.34 -0.49 -4.54
CA ILE A 64 2.13 0.10 -4.00
C ILE A 64 2.36 0.46 -2.55
N VAL A 65 1.97 1.66 -2.16
CA VAL A 65 1.78 1.98 -0.75
C VAL A 65 0.31 1.93 -0.38
N PHE A 66 0.01 1.24 0.72
CA PHE A 66 -1.28 1.28 1.40
C PHE A 66 -1.15 2.10 2.68
N PHE A 67 -1.73 3.29 2.70
CA PHE A 67 -1.95 4.03 3.94
C PHE A 67 -3.18 3.49 4.64
N VAL A 68 -3.02 3.00 5.87
CA VAL A 68 -4.06 2.33 6.64
C VAL A 68 -4.34 3.08 7.95
N GLY A 69 -5.57 2.97 8.43
CA GLY A 69 -5.97 3.51 9.73
C GLY A 69 -6.13 5.03 9.74
N LEU A 70 -6.39 5.56 10.94
CA LEU A 70 -6.55 7.00 11.12
C LEU A 70 -5.18 7.71 11.07
N PRO A 71 -5.13 8.98 10.58
CA PRO A 71 -3.88 9.75 10.42
C PRO A 71 -3.38 10.33 11.75
N VAL A 72 -3.16 9.48 12.75
CA VAL A 72 -2.71 9.86 14.10
C VAL A 72 -1.44 9.11 14.51
N PRO A 73 -0.57 9.70 15.33
CA PRO A 73 0.71 9.09 15.70
C PRO A 73 0.60 7.88 16.62
N GLU A 74 -0.46 7.76 17.43
CA GLU A 74 -0.59 6.67 18.39
C GLU A 74 -1.23 5.44 17.73
N PRO A 75 -0.54 4.27 17.68
CA PRO A 75 -1.07 3.07 17.02
C PRO A 75 -2.43 2.63 17.56
N ARG A 76 -2.62 2.70 18.90
CA ARG A 76 -3.88 2.31 19.57
C ARG A 76 -5.06 3.21 19.22
N LYS A 77 -4.80 4.44 18.77
CA LYS A 77 -5.83 5.36 18.26
C LYS A 77 -6.01 5.20 16.75
N ALA A 78 -4.94 4.88 16.02
CA ALA A 78 -4.97 4.69 14.58
C ALA A 78 -5.73 3.42 14.16
N PHE A 79 -5.65 2.36 14.97
CA PHE A 79 -6.20 1.04 14.67
C PHE A 79 -7.12 0.53 15.77
N THR A 80 -8.24 -0.07 15.37
CA THR A 80 -8.98 -0.99 16.24
C THR A 80 -8.25 -2.33 16.31
N ASN A 81 -8.47 -3.13 17.36
CA ASN A 81 -7.89 -4.47 17.48
C ASN A 81 -8.22 -5.36 16.27
N LYS A 82 -9.46 -5.28 15.75
CA LYS A 82 -9.89 -6.01 14.56
C LYS A 82 -9.13 -5.58 13.30
N HIS A 83 -8.95 -4.27 13.10
CA HIS A 83 -8.20 -3.74 11.97
C HIS A 83 -6.71 -4.14 12.04
N ALA A 84 -6.07 -3.96 13.19
CA ALA A 84 -4.68 -4.36 13.40
C ALA A 84 -4.47 -5.86 13.18
N SER A 85 -5.35 -6.71 13.73
CA SER A 85 -5.30 -8.16 13.54
C SER A 85 -5.43 -8.54 12.06
N ARG A 86 -6.33 -7.88 11.32
CA ARG A 86 -6.51 -8.09 9.89
C ARG A 86 -5.26 -7.71 9.10
N CYS A 87 -4.70 -6.52 9.33
CA CYS A 87 -3.45 -6.11 8.69
C CYS A 87 -2.31 -7.10 8.97
N TYR A 88 -2.18 -7.56 10.22
CA TYR A 88 -1.16 -8.54 10.58
C TYR A 88 -1.35 -9.90 9.88
N LYS A 89 -2.60 -10.37 9.74
CA LYS A 89 -2.89 -11.61 9.00
C LYS A 89 -2.52 -11.52 7.53
N ILE A 90 -2.68 -10.35 6.93
CA ILE A 90 -2.40 -10.10 5.51
C ILE A 90 -0.89 -9.94 5.29
N PHE A 91 -0.25 -9.02 6.01
CA PHE A 91 1.12 -8.60 5.73
C PHE A 91 2.17 -9.30 6.61
N GLY A 92 1.78 -10.01 7.66
CA GLY A 92 2.69 -10.63 8.61
C GLY A 92 3.54 -9.65 9.44
N ARG A 93 3.32 -8.34 9.28
CA ARG A 93 4.06 -7.26 9.95
C ARG A 93 3.16 -6.09 10.32
N ALA A 94 3.59 -5.31 11.30
CA ALA A 94 2.96 -4.02 11.63
C ALA A 94 3.25 -2.99 10.52
N PRO A 95 2.34 -2.01 10.30
CA PRO A 95 2.59 -0.94 9.33
C PRO A 95 3.71 -0.03 9.85
N GLN A 96 4.46 0.56 8.93
CA GLN A 96 5.49 1.53 9.24
C GLN A 96 4.86 2.90 9.50
N ARG A 97 5.40 3.65 10.45
CA ARG A 97 5.01 5.04 10.63
C ARG A 97 5.60 5.86 9.48
N SER A 98 4.82 6.81 8.96
CA SER A 98 5.30 7.75 7.96
C SER A 98 4.86 9.18 8.25
N THR A 99 5.68 10.14 7.83
CA THR A 99 5.40 11.58 7.94
C THR A 99 5.53 12.25 6.60
N VAL A 100 4.57 13.12 6.28
CA VAL A 100 4.65 13.93 5.06
C VAL A 100 5.86 14.87 5.14
N VAL A 101 6.57 15.00 4.04
CA VAL A 101 7.66 15.96 3.90
C VAL A 101 7.07 17.34 3.64
N PRO A 102 7.49 18.39 4.38
CA PRO A 102 7.01 19.74 4.13
C PRO A 102 7.27 20.20 2.70
N ASN A 103 6.39 21.03 2.16
CA ASN A 103 6.50 21.62 0.82
C ASN A 103 6.53 20.61 -0.35
N SER A 104 6.05 19.38 -0.16
CA SER A 104 6.04 18.35 -1.20
C SER A 104 4.67 18.09 -1.84
N LEU A 105 3.69 18.99 -1.64
CA LEU A 105 2.29 18.79 -2.04
C LEU A 105 1.64 17.49 -1.52
N GLY A 106 2.19 16.90 -0.45
CA GLY A 106 1.72 15.62 0.07
C GLY A 106 2.17 14.38 -0.69
N LEU A 107 3.07 14.53 -1.67
CA LEU A 107 3.57 13.42 -2.51
C LEU A 107 4.82 12.76 -1.96
N HIS A 108 5.55 13.37 -1.04
CA HIS A 108 6.77 12.80 -0.45
C HIS A 108 6.53 12.51 1.03
N TRP A 109 6.95 11.32 1.46
CA TRP A 109 6.79 10.85 2.82
C TRP A 109 8.09 10.20 3.30
N ASP A 110 8.48 10.49 4.53
CA ASP A 110 9.54 9.74 5.20
C ASP A 110 8.89 8.55 5.90
N VAL A 111 9.27 7.33 5.50
CA VAL A 111 8.81 6.07 6.09
C VAL A 111 9.90 5.55 7.02
N TYR A 112 9.56 5.33 8.29
CA TYR A 112 10.51 4.92 9.31
C TYR A 112 10.52 3.40 9.43
N ASP A 113 11.71 2.81 9.31
CA ASP A 113 11.94 1.41 9.67
C ASP A 113 11.98 1.24 11.20
N ARG A 114 12.17 -0.01 11.65
CA ARG A 114 12.28 -0.32 13.08
C ARG A 114 13.53 0.27 13.73
N ASP A 115 14.58 0.50 12.93
CA ASP A 115 15.87 1.02 13.35
C ASP A 115 15.94 2.56 13.28
N LYS A 116 14.79 3.21 13.04
CA LYS A 116 14.61 4.67 12.88
C LYS A 116 15.33 5.28 11.68
N LYS A 117 15.82 4.48 10.73
CA LYS A 117 16.23 5.02 9.43
C LYS A 117 14.97 5.34 8.63
N SER A 118 14.91 6.55 8.11
CA SER A 118 13.83 6.97 7.22
C SER A 118 14.24 6.74 5.78
N GLN A 119 13.35 6.12 5.02
CA GLN A 119 13.44 6.07 3.55
C GLN A 119 12.41 7.02 2.96
N ARG A 120 12.77 7.66 1.84
CA ARG A 120 11.87 8.54 1.10
C ARG A 120 10.93 7.71 0.24
N LEU A 121 9.64 7.83 0.53
CA LEU A 121 8.55 7.31 -0.27
C LEU A 121 7.98 8.43 -1.15
N GLU A 122 7.92 8.19 -2.44
CA GLU A 122 7.37 9.11 -3.42
C GLU A 122 6.06 8.55 -3.97
N LEU A 123 5.00 9.35 -3.92
CA LEU A 123 3.68 8.98 -4.44
C LEU A 123 3.55 9.47 -5.87
N ALA A 124 3.09 8.61 -6.76
CA ALA A 124 2.85 8.94 -8.16
C ALA A 124 1.34 9.13 -8.41
N GLU A 125 0.58 8.04 -8.48
CA GLU A 125 -0.83 8.06 -8.86
C GLU A 125 -1.71 7.46 -7.75
N TYR A 126 -2.85 8.12 -7.49
CA TYR A 126 -3.79 7.69 -6.46
C TYR A 126 -4.74 6.59 -6.96
N LEU A 127 -4.84 5.50 -6.21
CA LEU A 127 -5.57 4.29 -6.60
C LEU A 127 -6.82 4.10 -5.74
N GLY A 128 -7.70 5.11 -5.77
CA GLY A 128 -8.88 5.22 -4.90
C GLY A 128 -10.08 4.35 -5.28
N SER A 129 -10.04 3.61 -6.38
CA SER A 129 -11.17 2.85 -6.93
C SER A 129 -10.92 1.33 -6.90
N ASP A 130 -11.98 0.57 -6.59
CA ASP A 130 -12.02 -0.90 -6.49
C ASP A 130 -12.80 -1.57 -7.65
N ARG A 131 -13.24 -0.77 -8.64
CA ARG A 131 -14.04 -1.24 -9.79
C ARG A 131 -13.15 -1.87 -10.87
N ASP A 132 -13.67 -2.91 -11.51
CA ASP A 132 -13.12 -3.41 -12.78
C ASP A 132 -13.38 -2.34 -13.85
N GLY A 133 -12.33 -1.76 -14.44
CA GLY A 133 -12.47 -0.84 -15.57
C GLY A 133 -11.70 0.47 -15.53
N ASP A 134 -10.84 0.73 -14.54
CA ASP A 134 -9.84 1.81 -14.66
C ASP A 134 -8.68 1.35 -15.57
N LEU A 135 -9.04 0.90 -16.78
CA LEU A 135 -8.19 1.05 -17.94
C LEU A 135 -8.05 2.58 -18.11
N TYR A 136 -6.81 3.06 -18.23
CA TYR A 136 -6.55 4.37 -18.81
C TYR A 136 -7.51 4.60 -20.00
N PRO A 137 -8.10 5.79 -20.19
CA PRO A 137 -8.94 6.10 -21.35
C PRO A 137 -8.13 6.26 -22.64
N PHE A 138 -7.15 5.39 -22.87
CA PHE A 138 -6.36 5.32 -24.09
C PHE A 138 -6.37 3.88 -24.59
N MET A 139 -7.48 3.49 -25.21
CA MET A 139 -7.56 2.70 -26.44
C MET A 139 -9.05 2.62 -26.82
N GLN A 140 -9.49 3.63 -27.58
CA GLN A 140 -10.57 3.45 -28.56
C GLN A 140 -9.92 3.16 -29.92
#